data_AF-A0AA91KJ69-F1
#
_entry.id   AF-A0AA91KJ69-F1
#
_cell.length_a   1.000
_cell.length_b   1.000
_cell.length_c   1.000
_cell.angle_alpha   90.00
_cell.angle_beta   90.00
_cell.angle_gamma   90.00
#
_symmetry.space_group_name_H-M   'P 1'
#
loop_
_entity.id
_entity.type
_entity.pdbx_description
1 polymer ?
#
loop_
_entity_poly.entity_id
_entity_poly.type
_entity_poly.pdbx_seq_one_letter_code
_entity_poly.pdbx_strand_id
1 'polypeptide(L)'
;MQVVGIQVSAERAGKAGFTVEFVGAKGEVVTVTCPQDAEASLNRLNAVARAKDILSAALEADETLLEASNQPHPGAAARDPLPNARTAHDKGTMEEQLDEGLEDTFPASDPVSIASSAIAKGNSRR
;
A
#
# COMPACT_ATOMS: atom_id res chain seq x y z
N MET A 1 19.87 -8.40 5.41
CA MET A 1 20.24 -6.98 5.25
C MET A 1 21.27 -6.60 6.31
N GLN A 2 22.33 -5.86 5.95
CA GLN A 2 23.30 -5.31 6.93
C GLN A 2 23.04 -3.80 7.07
N VAL A 3 22.56 -3.37 8.24
CA VAL A 3 22.22 -1.97 8.50
C VAL A 3 23.50 -1.15 8.74
N VAL A 4 23.65 -0.05 8.00
CA VAL A 4 24.77 0.90 8.10
C VAL A 4 24.34 2.27 8.64
N GLY A 5 23.04 2.57 8.63
CA GLY A 5 22.50 3.82 9.14
C GLY A 5 21.08 3.67 9.69
N ILE A 6 20.76 4.47 10.69
CA ILE A 6 19.41 4.59 11.27
C ILE A 6 19.07 6.06 11.42
N GLN A 7 17.92 6.48 10.88
CA GLN A 7 17.41 7.84 11.03
C GLN A 7 16.04 7.81 11.73
N VAL A 8 15.82 8.75 12.64
CA VAL A 8 14.56 8.89 13.38
C VAL A 8 13.98 10.28 13.19
N SER A 9 12.85 10.35 12.50
CA SER A 9 12.07 11.58 12.30
C SER A 9 10.81 11.56 13.15
N ALA A 10 10.42 12.74 13.66
CA ALA A 10 9.23 12.89 14.49
C ALA A 10 8.08 13.43 13.64
N GLU A 11 6.94 12.76 13.65
CA GLU A 11 5.77 13.19 12.90
C GLU A 11 4.92 14.15 13.74
N ARG A 12 4.59 15.32 13.17
CA ARG A 12 3.85 16.39 13.88
C ARG A 12 4.46 16.69 15.27
N ALA A 13 5.77 16.91 15.29
CA ALA A 13 6.56 17.12 16.51
C ALA A 13 6.50 15.95 17.52
N GLY A 14 6.31 14.72 17.04
CA GLY A 14 6.23 13.51 17.87
C GLY A 14 4.83 13.22 18.43
N LYS A 15 3.83 14.06 18.11
CA LYS A 15 2.45 13.85 18.57
C LYS A 15 1.73 12.76 17.78
N ALA A 16 2.07 12.61 16.49
CA ALA A 16 1.49 11.57 15.64
C ALA A 16 2.28 10.25 15.72
N GLY A 17 3.54 10.34 16.13
CA GLY A 17 4.46 9.21 16.25
C GLY A 17 5.82 9.54 15.67
N PHE A 18 6.54 8.50 15.27
CA PHE A 18 7.90 8.57 14.74
C PHE A 18 8.05 7.68 13.52
N THR A 19 8.92 8.08 12.60
CA THR A 19 9.33 7.25 11.47
C THR A 19 10.80 6.89 11.64
N VAL A 20 11.10 5.60 11.54
CA VAL A 20 12.45 5.06 11.64
C VAL A 20 12.86 4.50 10.29
N GLU A 21 13.96 5.02 9.74
CA GLU A 21 14.53 4.57 8.48
C GLU A 21 15.80 3.76 8.75
N PHE A 22 15.86 2.53 8.25
CA PHE A 22 17.02 1.67 8.27
C PHE A 22 17.66 1.65 6.89
N VAL A 23 18.92 2.07 6.79
CA VAL A 23 19.68 2.10 5.54
C VAL A 23 20.67 0.94 5.53
N GLY A 24 20.60 0.12 4.49
CA GLY A 24 21.44 -1.05 4.25
C GLY A 24 22.71 -0.73 3.49
N ALA A 25 23.74 -1.57 3.65
CA ALA A 25 25.04 -1.38 2.99
C ALA A 25 24.97 -1.36 1.46
N LYS A 26 23.95 -1.98 0.86
CA LYS A 26 23.77 -2.04 -0.61
C LYS A 26 22.77 -0.99 -1.12
N GLY A 27 22.38 -0.04 -0.28
CA GLY A 27 21.39 0.98 -0.62
C GLY A 27 19.94 0.54 -0.39
N GLU A 28 19.69 -0.60 0.25
CA GLU A 28 18.34 -0.97 0.67
C GLU A 28 17.84 0.01 1.74
N VAL A 29 16.60 0.48 1.64
CA VAL A 29 16.01 1.38 2.65
C VAL A 29 14.70 0.79 3.14
N VAL A 30 14.59 0.59 4.45
CA VAL A 30 13.37 0.12 5.11
C VAL A 30 12.85 1.24 6.00
N THR A 31 11.66 1.74 5.69
CA THR A 31 10.99 2.77 6.46
C THR A 31 9.89 2.14 7.31
N VAL A 32 9.95 2.35 8.62
CA VAL A 32 8.94 1.87 9.57
C VAL A 32 8.27 3.06 10.21
N THR A 33 6.95 3.18 10.02
CA THR A 33 6.12 4.18 10.69
C THR A 33 5.62 3.62 12.01
N CYS A 34 6.00 4.27 13.11
CA CYS A 34 5.60 3.94 14.47
C CYS A 34 4.58 4.98 14.97
N PRO A 35 3.27 4.69 14.88
CA PRO A 35 2.26 5.61 15.40
C PRO A 35 2.38 5.75 16.92
N GLN A 36 1.93 6.90 17.43
CA GLN A 36 1.88 7.14 18.87
C GLN A 36 0.96 6.12 19.57
N ASP A 37 1.37 5.65 20.74
CA ASP A 37 0.52 4.83 21.59
C ASP A 37 -0.51 5.69 22.35
N ALA A 38 -1.49 5.02 22.97
CA ALA A 38 -2.56 5.70 23.71
C ALA A 38 -2.02 6.52 24.91
N GLU A 39 -0.88 6.11 25.48
CA GLU A 39 -0.23 6.77 26.62
C GLU A 39 0.74 7.88 26.20
N ALA A 40 0.94 8.10 24.90
CA ALA A 40 1.92 9.00 24.33
C ALA A 40 3.36 8.80 24.88
N SER A 41 3.74 7.56 25.18
CA SER A 41 5.03 7.19 25.77
C SER A 41 6.15 7.08 24.73
N LEU A 42 5.79 6.94 23.44
CA LEU A 42 6.72 6.84 22.33
C LEU A 42 7.46 8.18 22.14
N ASN A 43 8.79 8.07 22.04
CA ASN A 43 9.74 9.16 21.92
C ASN A 43 10.96 8.72 21.08
N ARG A 44 11.89 9.63 20.79
CA ARG A 44 13.06 9.32 19.95
C ARG A 44 13.96 8.22 20.52
N LEU A 45 14.01 8.02 21.84
CA LEU A 45 14.88 7.02 22.49
C LEU A 45 14.32 5.60 22.35
N ASN A 46 13.00 5.43 22.39
CA ASN A 46 12.35 4.13 22.30
C ASN A 46 11.76 3.82 20.89
N ALA A 47 11.70 4.81 19.99
CA ALA A 47 11.18 4.65 18.63
C ALA A 47 11.89 3.52 17.85
N VAL A 48 13.21 3.41 17.97
CA VAL A 48 13.98 2.36 17.27
C VAL A 48 13.63 0.96 17.79
N ALA A 49 13.41 0.81 19.10
CA ALA A 49 12.98 -0.46 19.68
C ALA A 49 11.59 -0.84 19.15
N ARG A 50 10.65 0.10 19.18
CA ARG A 50 9.29 -0.10 18.65
C ARG A 50 9.26 -0.43 17.17
N ALA A 51 10.13 0.20 16.37
CA ALA A 51 10.26 -0.13 14.95
C ALA A 51 10.73 -1.57 14.72
N LYS A 52 11.65 -2.08 15.55
CA LYS A 52 12.10 -3.48 15.50
C LYS A 52 10.98 -4.44 15.87
N ASP A 53 10.22 -4.14 16.93
CA ASP A 53 9.09 -4.97 17.36
C ASP A 53 8.01 -5.06 16.27
N ILE A 54 7.71 -3.94 15.60
CA ILE A 54 6.75 -3.92 14.47
C ILE A 54 7.29 -4.79 13.33
N LEU A 55 8.58 -4.67 13.00
CA LEU A 55 9.18 -5.43 11.91
C LEU A 55 9.22 -6.93 12.21
N SER A 56 9.54 -7.34 13.45
CA SER A 56 9.52 -8.74 13.84
C SER A 56 8.10 -9.31 13.82
N ALA A 57 7.11 -8.56 14.33
CA ALA A 57 5.72 -8.99 14.29
C ALA A 57 5.20 -9.15 12.85
N ALA A 58 5.63 -8.29 11.92
CA ALA A 58 5.29 -8.42 10.51
C ALA A 58 5.90 -9.68 9.87
N LEU A 59 7.15 -10.03 10.22
CA LEU A 59 7.79 -11.25 9.74
C LEU A 59 7.12 -12.51 10.31
N GLU A 60 6.76 -12.51 11.59
CA GLU A 60 6.01 -13.61 12.20
C GLU A 60 4.64 -13.79 11.56
N ALA A 61 3.92 -12.69 11.29
CA ALA A 61 2.64 -12.76 10.59
C ALA A 61 2.77 -13.36 9.19
N ASP A 62 3.82 -13.04 8.44
CA ASP A 62 4.07 -13.62 7.11
C ASP A 62 4.31 -15.14 7.17
N GLU A 63 5.13 -15.61 8.12
CA GLU A 63 5.35 -17.05 8.34
C GLU A 63 4.04 -17.77 8.69
N THR A 64 3.19 -17.19 9.54
CA THR A 64 1.88 -17.81 9.85
C THR A 64 0.96 -17.89 8.62
N LEU A 65 1.02 -16.91 7.72
CA LEU A 65 0.26 -16.93 6.46
C LEU A 65 0.81 -18.00 5.50
N LEU A 66 2.13 -18.15 5.43
CA LEU A 66 2.78 -19.21 4.65
C LEU A 66 2.45 -20.60 5.20
N GLU A 67 2.48 -20.80 6.52
CA GLU A 67 2.08 -22.06 7.16
C GLU A 67 0.59 -22.37 6.97
N ALA A 68 -0.30 -21.38 7.07
CA ALA A 68 -1.72 -21.54 6.80
C ALA A 68 -1.97 -21.91 5.33
N SER A 69 -1.21 -21.36 4.39
CA SER A 69 -1.30 -21.71 2.97
C SER A 69 -0.83 -23.12 2.65
N ASN A 70 0.01 -23.72 3.51
CA ASN A 70 0.59 -25.05 3.35
C ASN A 70 -0.19 -26.15 4.09
N GLN A 71 -1.25 -25.78 4.82
CA GLN A 71 -2.23 -26.73 5.33
C GLN A 71 -3.13 -27.17 4.17
N PRO A 72 -3.31 -28.49 3.92
CA PRO A 72 -4.31 -28.95 2.96
C PRO A 72 -5.69 -28.69 3.55
N HIS A 73 -6.25 -27.51 3.25
CA HIS A 73 -7.64 -27.22 3.59
C HIS A 73 -8.54 -28.25 2.88
N PRO A 74 -9.41 -28.97 3.59
CA PRO A 74 -10.48 -29.75 2.97
C PRO A 74 -11.52 -28.75 2.42
N GLY A 75 -11.21 -28.15 1.28
CA GLY A 75 -11.94 -27.04 0.69
C GLY A 75 -11.10 -26.15 -0.24
N ALA A 76 -9.78 -26.19 -0.13
CA ALA A 76 -8.87 -25.65 -1.16
C ALA A 76 -8.57 -26.76 -2.16
N ALA A 77 -9.60 -27.17 -2.93
CA ALA A 77 -9.30 -27.59 -4.28
C ALA A 77 -8.47 -26.46 -4.88
N ALA A 78 -7.31 -26.80 -5.44
CA ALA A 78 -6.45 -25.90 -6.16
C ALA A 78 -7.32 -24.87 -6.88
N ARG A 79 -7.12 -23.58 -6.59
CA ARG A 79 -7.49 -22.56 -7.56
C ARG A 79 -6.52 -22.72 -8.73
N ASP A 80 -6.62 -23.85 -9.42
CA ASP A 80 -6.41 -23.85 -10.85
C ASP A 80 -7.24 -22.67 -11.35
N PRO A 81 -6.62 -21.71 -12.04
CA PRO A 81 -7.38 -20.70 -12.74
C PRO A 81 -8.45 -21.46 -13.52
N LEU A 82 -9.73 -21.21 -13.22
CA LEU A 82 -10.81 -21.71 -14.04
C LEU A 82 -10.42 -21.42 -15.49
N PRO A 83 -10.42 -22.42 -16.39
CA PRO A 83 -9.93 -22.23 -17.74
C PRO A 83 -10.63 -21.02 -18.35
N ASN A 84 -9.89 -19.94 -18.54
CA ASN A 84 -10.42 -18.74 -19.17
C ASN A 84 -10.52 -18.99 -20.68
N ALA A 85 -11.44 -18.30 -21.36
CA ALA A 85 -11.64 -18.43 -22.81
C ALA A 85 -10.33 -18.18 -23.59
N ARG A 86 -9.41 -17.36 -23.04
CA ARG A 86 -8.07 -17.12 -23.58
C ARG A 86 -7.20 -18.37 -23.64
N THR A 87 -7.31 -19.27 -22.65
CA THR A 87 -6.56 -20.53 -22.60
C THR A 87 -7.24 -21.61 -23.45
N ALA A 88 -8.57 -21.58 -23.57
CA ALA A 88 -9.36 -22.50 -24.38
C ALA A 88 -9.46 -22.11 -25.88
N HIS A 89 -8.95 -20.93 -26.26
CA HIS A 89 -9.05 -20.35 -27.61
C HIS A 89 -10.48 -20.29 -28.18
N ASP A 90 -11.49 -20.30 -27.31
CA ASP A 90 -12.87 -20.17 -27.70
C ASP A 90 -13.21 -18.69 -27.86
N LYS A 91 -13.40 -18.26 -29.11
CA LYS A 91 -13.61 -16.84 -29.44
C LYS A 91 -14.99 -16.35 -29.02
N GLY A 92 -16.02 -17.20 -29.05
CA GLY A 92 -17.38 -16.78 -28.72
C GLY A 92 -17.51 -16.40 -27.25
N THR A 93 -16.99 -17.28 -26.37
CA THR A 93 -16.96 -17.01 -24.92
C THR A 93 -16.01 -15.87 -24.55
N MET A 94 -14.99 -15.60 -25.37
CA MET A 94 -14.10 -14.45 -25.19
C MET A 94 -14.80 -13.13 -25.53
N GLU A 95 -15.58 -13.08 -26.61
CA GLU A 95 -16.33 -11.89 -27.01
C GLU A 95 -17.42 -11.53 -25.98
N GLU A 96 -18.17 -12.52 -25.49
CA GLU A 96 -19.18 -12.31 -24.44
C GLU A 96 -18.60 -11.75 -23.14
N GLN A 97 -17.44 -12.25 -22.70
CA GLN A 97 -16.74 -11.75 -21.50
C GLN A 97 -16.16 -10.34 -21.67
N LEU A 98 -15.76 -9.98 -22.90
CA LEU A 98 -15.29 -8.64 -23.21
C LEU A 98 -16.44 -7.64 -23.20
N ASP A 99 -17.59 -8.02 -23.75
CA ASP A 99 -18.78 -7.18 -23.78
C ASP A 99 -19.32 -6.93 -22.36
N GLU A 100 -19.44 -7.96 -21.52
CA GLU A 100 -19.87 -7.81 -20.11
C GLU A 100 -18.97 -6.85 -19.32
N GLY A 101 -17.64 -6.90 -19.51
CA GLY A 101 -16.71 -5.96 -18.85
C GLY A 101 -16.75 -4.52 -19.40
N LEU A 102 -17.19 -4.34 -20.65
CA LEU A 102 -17.37 -3.02 -21.27
C LEU A 102 -18.69 -2.35 -20.86
N GLU A 103 -19.71 -3.14 -20.48
CA GLU A 103 -21.00 -2.62 -19.99
C GLU A 103 -20.83 -1.74 -18.73
N ASP A 104 -19.88 -2.07 -17.85
CA ASP A 104 -19.61 -1.33 -16.60
C ASP A 104 -18.58 -0.19 -16.72
N THR A 105 -17.92 -0.02 -17.88
CA THR A 105 -16.75 0.87 -18.03
C THR A 105 -17.07 2.30 -18.49
N PHE A 106 -18.34 2.65 -18.72
CA PHE A 106 -18.67 4.00 -19.23
C PHE A 106 -19.83 4.68 -18.50
N PRO A 107 -19.56 5.64 -17.60
CA PRO A 107 -20.31 6.88 -17.71
C PRO A 107 -19.93 7.48 -19.07
N ALA A 108 -20.89 7.60 -19.99
CA ALA A 108 -20.70 8.16 -21.34
C ALA A 108 -20.36 9.68 -21.35
N SER A 109 -19.51 10.14 -20.45
CA SER A 109 -18.94 11.48 -20.44
C SER A 109 -17.75 11.49 -19.48
N ASP A 110 -16.55 11.70 -20.02
CA ASP A 110 -15.43 12.23 -19.24
C ASP A 110 -15.96 13.30 -18.26
N PRO A 111 -15.50 13.33 -17.00
CA PRO A 111 -15.95 14.36 -16.07
C PRO A 111 -15.79 15.75 -16.71
N VAL A 112 -16.82 16.59 -16.60
CA VAL A 112 -16.80 17.94 -17.16
C VAL A 112 -15.57 18.68 -16.62
N SER A 113 -14.66 19.03 -17.54
CA SER A 113 -13.45 19.78 -17.20
C SER A 113 -13.83 21.18 -16.70
N ILE A 114 -13.67 21.43 -15.40
CA ILE A 114 -13.79 22.77 -14.81
C ILE A 114 -12.55 23.61 -15.17
N ALA A 115 -12.64 24.39 -16.25
CA ALA A 115 -11.68 25.45 -16.53
C ALA A 115 -12.04 26.72 -15.72
N SER A 116 -11.70 26.75 -14.43
CA SER A 116 -11.81 28.00 -13.65
C SER A 116 -10.61 28.90 -13.94
N SER A 117 -10.80 29.91 -14.79
CA SER A 117 -9.82 30.97 -15.00
C SER A 117 -9.85 31.95 -13.83
N ALA A 118 -8.83 31.92 -12.99
CA ALA A 118 -8.63 32.90 -11.92
C ALA A 118 -7.89 34.14 -12.46
N ILE A 119 -8.60 35.02 -13.18
CA ILE A 119 -8.13 36.39 -13.40
C ILE A 119 -9.11 37.35 -12.74
N ALA A 120 -8.92 37.56 -11.43
CA ALA A 120 -9.55 38.66 -10.73
C ALA A 120 -8.85 39.97 -11.11
N LYS A 121 -9.58 40.75 -11.90
CA LYS A 121 -9.36 42.12 -12.35
C LYS A 121 -8.99 43.08 -11.20
N GLY A 122 -7.81 43.69 -11.29
CA GLY A 122 -7.61 45.11 -10.97
C GLY A 122 -7.04 45.46 -9.59
N ASN A 123 -5.70 45.52 -9.49
CA ASN A 123 -5.03 46.46 -8.60
C ASN A 123 -4.72 47.74 -9.40
N SER A 124 -5.52 48.79 -9.23
CA SER A 124 -5.11 50.15 -9.60
C SER A 124 -5.18 51.02 -8.35
N ARG A 125 -4.03 51.12 -7.67
CA ARG A 125 -3.76 52.15 -6.67
C ARG A 125 -3.78 53.51 -7.35
N ARG A 126 -4.62 54.43 -6.88
CA ARG A 126 -4.33 55.88 -6.82
C ARG A 126 -5.34 56.58 -5.94
#